data_AF-A0A5J4R2M1-F1
#
_entry.id   AF-A0A5J4R2M1-F1
#
_cell.length_a   1.000
_cell.length_b   1.000
_cell.length_c   1.000
_cell.angle_alpha   90.00
_cell.angle_beta   90.00
_cell.angle_gamma   90.00
#
_symmetry.space_group_name_H-M   'P 1'
#
loop_
_entity.id
_entity.type
_entity.pdbx_description
1 polymer ?
#
loop_
_entity_poly.entity_id
_entity_poly.type
_entity_poly.pdbx_seq_one_letter_code
_entity_poly.pdbx_strand_id
1 'polypeptide(L)'
;MEQSCNMWLNFQPFAFRINEEALPELVEGYSVDRGKGESKFYEYSELKNEQHRQALETMFVDSARYGYSELIKALKEGYATIGCNYGENKLGKLKTFLENKRMIVKDSTKKYGFNPDYHY
;
A
#
# COMPACT_ATOMS: atom_id res chain seq x y z
N MET A 1 -26.00 22.40 24.65
CA MET A 1 -24.93 21.45 25.04
C MET A 1 -24.46 20.75 23.77
N GLU A 2 -23.23 20.23 23.81
CA GLU A 2 -22.44 19.66 22.69
C GLU A 2 -21.70 20.68 21.81
N GLN A 3 -20.67 21.28 22.39
CA GLN A 3 -19.52 21.73 21.62
C GLN A 3 -18.67 20.49 21.31
N SER A 4 -18.69 20.11 20.04
CA SER A 4 -17.99 18.98 19.45
C SER A 4 -16.47 19.06 19.67
N CYS A 5 -15.91 18.02 20.27
CA CYS A 5 -14.47 17.83 20.42
C CYS A 5 -13.82 17.60 19.04
N ASN A 6 -13.39 18.68 18.37
CA ASN A 6 -12.47 18.62 17.23
C ASN A 6 -11.01 18.39 17.68
N MET A 7 -10.78 17.49 18.64
CA MET A 7 -9.48 17.26 19.26
C MET A 7 -8.63 16.23 18.50
N TRP A 8 -8.60 16.28 17.17
CA TRP A 8 -7.65 15.46 16.41
C TRP A 8 -7.39 15.91 14.98
N LEU A 9 -7.13 17.20 14.70
CA LEU A 9 -6.78 17.54 13.31
C LEU A 9 -5.56 18.43 13.05
N ASN A 10 -4.91 19.09 14.01
CA ASN A 10 -3.67 19.81 13.71
C ASN A 10 -2.77 20.02 14.93
N PHE A 11 -2.02 18.99 15.32
CA PHE A 11 -0.90 19.20 16.26
C PHE A 11 0.34 19.58 15.45
N GLN A 12 0.80 20.83 15.59
CA GLN A 12 2.05 21.26 14.96
C GLN A 12 3.24 20.63 15.71
N PRO A 13 4.23 20.07 15.01
CA PRO A 13 5.42 19.53 15.67
C PRO A 13 6.15 20.67 16.40
N PHE A 14 6.56 20.41 17.62
CA PHE A 14 7.36 21.32 18.44
C PHE A 14 8.50 20.53 19.09
N ALA A 15 9.58 21.23 19.43
CA ALA A 15 10.65 20.69 20.26
C ALA A 15 11.02 21.71 21.34
N PHE A 16 11.58 21.20 22.43
CA PHE A 16 12.16 22.00 23.49
C PHE A 16 13.58 21.51 23.78
N ARG A 17 14.42 22.42 24.28
CA ARG A 17 15.75 22.10 24.82
C ARG A 17 15.79 22.47 26.30
N ILE A 18 16.70 21.85 27.04
CA ILE A 18 17.00 22.25 28.42
C ILE A 18 18.13 23.28 28.36
N ASN A 19 17.90 24.46 28.95
CA ASN A 19 18.90 25.52 29.00
C ASN A 19 19.88 25.35 30.18
N GLU A 20 20.83 26.26 30.34
CA GLU A 20 21.84 26.22 31.40
C GLU A 20 21.23 26.34 32.82
N GLU A 21 20.03 26.90 32.92
CA GLU A 21 19.25 27.03 34.15
C GLU A 21 18.34 25.82 34.42
N ALA A 22 18.53 24.73 33.65
CA ALA A 22 17.72 23.52 33.69
C ALA A 22 16.23 23.74 33.35
N LEU A 23 15.89 24.82 32.64
CA LEU A 23 14.53 25.15 32.22
C LEU A 23 14.28 24.74 30.76
N PRO A 24 13.04 24.32 30.42
CA PRO A 24 12.65 24.02 29.05
C PRO A 24 12.45 25.30 28.23
N GLU A 25 13.14 25.40 27.10
CA GLU A 25 13.00 26.47 26.09
C GLU A 25 12.50 25.88 24.76
N LEU A 26 11.50 26.52 24.14
CA LEU A 26 11.02 26.15 22.80
C LEU A 26 12.09 26.41 21.74
N VAL A 27 12.27 25.45 20.83
CA VAL A 27 13.20 25.57 19.71
C VAL A 27 12.46 26.15 18.50
N GLU A 28 12.82 27.37 18.09
CA GLU A 28 12.30 27.97 16.86
C GLU A 28 12.88 27.29 15.62
N GLY A 29 12.05 27.13 14.58
CA GLY A 29 12.46 26.49 13.33
C GLY A 29 12.68 24.98 13.44
N TYR A 30 12.20 24.32 14.50
CA TYR A 30 12.20 22.87 14.58
C TYR A 30 11.29 22.26 13.51
N SER A 31 11.89 21.88 12.39
CA SER A 31 11.29 20.94 11.47
C SER A 31 11.63 19.53 11.95
N VAL A 32 10.61 18.72 12.24
CA VAL A 32 10.80 17.28 12.12
C VAL A 32 11.17 17.06 10.66
N ASP A 33 12.45 16.82 10.41
CA ASP A 33 12.83 16.07 9.22
C ASP A 33 12.04 14.78 9.41
N ARG A 34 10.89 14.68 8.75
CA ARG A 34 10.23 13.41 8.51
C ARG A 34 11.14 12.72 7.52
N GLY A 35 12.36 12.42 7.98
CA GLY A 35 13.43 11.80 7.23
C GLY A 35 12.79 10.54 6.76
N LYS A 36 12.38 10.62 5.50
CA LYS A 36 11.33 9.84 4.86
C LYS A 36 11.15 8.50 5.58
N GLY A 37 10.30 8.51 6.59
CA GLY A 37 9.33 7.46 6.78
C GLY A 37 8.36 7.51 5.61
N GLU A 38 8.87 7.64 4.37
CA GLU A 38 8.39 6.82 3.29
C GLU A 38 8.32 5.44 3.91
N SER A 39 7.14 5.11 4.46
CA SER A 39 6.53 3.81 4.22
C SER A 39 7.11 3.40 2.88
N LYS A 40 8.12 2.51 2.90
CA LYS A 40 8.91 2.18 1.72
C LYS A 40 7.88 1.90 0.66
N PHE A 41 7.61 2.89 -0.20
CA PHE A 41 6.37 2.90 -0.93
C PHE A 41 6.49 1.64 -1.74
N TYR A 42 5.58 0.72 -1.43
CA TYR A 42 5.73 -0.60 -1.97
C TYR A 42 5.71 -0.38 -3.47
N GLU A 43 6.71 -0.85 -4.19
CA GLU A 43 6.87 -0.63 -5.63
C GLU A 43 5.57 -1.00 -6.39
N TYR A 44 4.77 -1.91 -5.82
CA TYR A 44 3.42 -2.20 -6.29
C TYR A 44 2.35 -1.14 -5.91
N SER A 45 2.43 -0.45 -4.77
CA SER A 45 1.54 0.68 -4.43
C SER A 45 1.83 1.96 -5.21
N GLU A 46 3.02 2.06 -5.82
CA GLU A 46 3.38 3.17 -6.73
C GLU A 46 2.82 2.97 -8.14
N LEU A 47 2.43 1.75 -8.50
CA LEU A 47 1.78 1.48 -9.77
C LEU A 47 0.39 2.11 -9.81
N LYS A 48 0.05 2.68 -10.97
CA LYS A 48 -1.31 3.17 -11.24
C LYS A 48 -2.28 1.99 -11.30
N ASN A 49 -3.53 2.22 -10.90
CA ASN A 49 -4.59 1.22 -11.01
C ASN A 49 -4.70 0.59 -12.41
N GLU A 50 -4.48 1.40 -13.46
CA GLU A 50 -4.45 0.93 -14.85
C GLU A 50 -3.35 -0.10 -15.12
N GLN A 51 -2.17 0.06 -14.53
CA GLN A 51 -1.06 -0.88 -14.69
C GLN A 51 -1.36 -2.20 -13.98
N HIS A 52 -1.95 -2.14 -12.78
CA HIS A 52 -2.45 -3.34 -12.10
C HIS A 52 -3.50 -4.07 -12.94
N ARG A 53 -4.45 -3.32 -13.49
CA ARG A 53 -5.49 -3.86 -14.35
C ARG A 53 -4.91 -4.53 -15.59
N GLN A 54 -4.00 -3.88 -16.31
CA GLN A 54 -3.37 -4.44 -17.50
C GLN A 54 -2.61 -5.74 -17.19
N ALA A 55 -1.85 -5.79 -16.09
CA ALA A 55 -1.14 -6.99 -15.66
C ALA A 55 -2.12 -8.13 -15.28
N LEU A 56 -3.21 -7.80 -14.60
CA LEU A 56 -4.26 -8.75 -14.23
C LEU A 56 -5.01 -9.27 -15.46
N GLU A 57 -5.43 -8.40 -16.38
CA GLU A 57 -6.08 -8.80 -17.63
C GLU A 57 -5.19 -9.75 -18.43
N THR A 58 -3.89 -9.44 -18.53
CA THR A 58 -2.92 -10.29 -19.25
C THR A 58 -2.80 -11.68 -18.62
N MET A 59 -2.73 -11.79 -17.29
CA MET A 59 -2.62 -13.09 -16.64
C MET A 59 -3.93 -13.90 -16.70
N PHE A 60 -5.10 -13.25 -16.53
CA PHE A 60 -6.38 -13.96 -16.47
C PHE A 60 -6.94 -14.36 -17.85
N VAL A 61 -6.27 -14.00 -18.95
CA VAL A 61 -6.57 -14.51 -20.30
C VAL A 61 -6.34 -16.03 -20.37
N ASP A 62 -5.28 -16.53 -19.75
CA ASP A 62 -4.90 -17.95 -19.83
C ASP A 62 -5.75 -18.83 -18.91
N SER A 63 -6.09 -18.34 -17.71
CA SER A 63 -6.99 -19.03 -16.80
C SER A 63 -7.85 -18.06 -15.99
N ALA A 64 -9.16 -18.32 -15.96
CA ALA A 64 -10.12 -17.47 -15.24
C ALA A 64 -9.95 -17.51 -13.71
N ARG A 65 -9.35 -18.57 -13.15
CA ARG A 65 -9.21 -18.76 -11.70
C ARG A 65 -7.92 -19.49 -11.35
N TYR A 66 -7.20 -18.98 -10.36
CA TYR A 66 -5.94 -19.56 -9.89
C TYR A 66 -6.02 -20.06 -8.45
N GLY A 67 -5.34 -21.17 -8.15
CA GLY A 67 -4.98 -21.53 -6.78
C GLY A 67 -3.86 -20.64 -6.25
N TYR A 68 -3.54 -20.70 -4.95
CA TYR A 68 -2.53 -19.80 -4.36
C TYR A 68 -1.15 -19.89 -5.04
N SER A 69 -0.61 -21.09 -5.24
CA SER A 69 0.72 -21.29 -5.86
C SER A 69 0.76 -20.77 -7.30
N GLU A 70 -0.28 -21.08 -8.07
CA GLU A 70 -0.38 -20.68 -9.47
C GLU A 70 -0.63 -19.17 -9.60
N LEU A 71 -1.40 -18.57 -8.68
CA LEU A 71 -1.61 -17.14 -8.62
C LEU A 71 -0.28 -16.39 -8.42
N ILE A 72 0.57 -16.86 -7.50
CA ILE A 72 1.87 -16.21 -7.24
C ILE A 72 2.78 -16.27 -8.48
N LYS A 73 2.81 -17.40 -9.20
CA LYS A 73 3.55 -17.52 -10.46
C LYS A 73 2.98 -16.58 -11.53
N ALA A 74 1.67 -16.60 -11.73
CA ALA A 74 1.01 -15.79 -12.74
C ALA A 74 1.12 -14.28 -12.43
N LEU A 75 1.09 -13.87 -11.16
CA LEU A 75 1.39 -12.49 -10.75
C LEU A 75 2.84 -12.11 -11.08
N LYS A 76 3.79 -13.01 -10.87
CA LYS A 76 5.20 -12.75 -11.23
C LYS A 76 5.36 -12.50 -12.73
N GLU A 77 4.77 -13.37 -13.54
CA GLU A 77 4.85 -13.30 -15.00
C GLU A 77 4.08 -12.10 -15.56
N GLY A 78 2.84 -11.90 -15.11
CA GLY A 78 2.00 -10.79 -15.55
C GLY A 78 2.62 -9.43 -15.24
N TYR A 79 3.19 -9.25 -14.05
CA TYR A 79 3.87 -7.99 -13.72
C TYR A 79 5.23 -7.85 -14.40
N ALA A 80 5.92 -8.95 -14.72
CA ALA A 80 7.14 -8.88 -15.52
C ALA A 80 6.87 -8.34 -16.93
N THR A 81 5.69 -8.56 -17.51
CA THR A 81 5.33 -8.02 -18.84
C THR A 81 5.26 -6.49 -18.87
N ILE A 82 4.94 -5.85 -17.75
CA ILE A 82 4.92 -4.38 -17.61
C ILE A 82 6.24 -3.82 -17.05
N GLY A 83 7.29 -4.66 -17.01
CA GLY A 83 8.63 -4.28 -16.52
C GLY A 83 8.81 -4.34 -15.00
N CYS A 84 7.86 -4.93 -14.26
CA CYS A 84 7.89 -5.02 -12.80
C CYS A 84 8.32 -6.43 -12.35
N ASN A 85 9.57 -6.60 -11.92
CA ASN A 85 10.07 -7.89 -11.43
C ASN A 85 10.00 -7.98 -9.91
N TYR A 86 9.13 -8.85 -9.39
CA TYR A 86 8.94 -9.05 -7.95
C TYR A 86 9.54 -10.36 -7.44
N GLY A 87 10.21 -10.28 -6.28
CA GLY A 87 10.59 -11.46 -5.49
C GLY A 87 9.41 -12.04 -4.71
N GLU A 88 9.54 -13.30 -4.26
CA GLU A 88 8.45 -14.05 -3.60
C GLU A 88 7.82 -13.34 -2.40
N ASN A 89 8.64 -12.74 -1.53
CA ASN A 89 8.15 -11.96 -0.38
C ASN A 89 7.31 -10.75 -0.81
N LYS A 90 7.63 -10.12 -1.95
CA LYS A 90 6.86 -8.99 -2.49
C LYS A 90 5.55 -9.46 -3.10
N LEU A 91 5.53 -10.62 -3.78
CA LEU A 91 4.32 -11.17 -4.39
C LEU A 91 3.23 -11.49 -3.37
N GLY A 92 3.60 -12.01 -2.19
CA GLY A 92 2.63 -12.23 -1.11
C GLY A 92 1.96 -10.94 -0.64
N LYS A 93 2.73 -9.84 -0.55
CA LYS A 93 2.18 -8.53 -0.18
C LYS A 93 1.35 -7.91 -1.30
N LEU A 94 1.80 -8.04 -2.56
CA LEU A 94 1.04 -7.62 -3.75
C LEU A 94 -0.32 -8.31 -3.79
N LYS A 95 -0.36 -9.63 -3.60
CA LYS A 95 -1.61 -10.41 -3.52
C LYS A 95 -2.56 -9.84 -2.47
N THR A 96 -2.08 -9.59 -1.26
CA THR A 96 -2.88 -8.98 -0.18
C THR A 96 -3.37 -7.58 -0.56
N PHE A 97 -2.53 -6.77 -1.21
CA PHE A 97 -2.91 -5.44 -1.69
C PHE A 97 -4.05 -5.51 -2.71
N LEU A 98 -3.95 -6.40 -3.70
CA LEU A 98 -4.96 -6.59 -4.74
C LEU A 98 -6.29 -7.09 -4.16
N GLU A 99 -6.26 -7.94 -3.14
CA GLU A 99 -7.45 -8.38 -2.41
C GLU A 99 -8.10 -7.24 -1.62
N ASN A 100 -7.30 -6.44 -0.91
CA ASN A 100 -7.80 -5.30 -0.17
C ASN A 100 -8.47 -4.27 -1.09
N LYS A 101 -7.92 -4.09 -2.30
CA LYS A 101 -8.51 -3.25 -3.36
C LYS A 101 -9.66 -3.91 -4.11
N ARG A 102 -10.02 -5.15 -3.76
CA ARG A 102 -11.03 -5.98 -4.43
C ARG A 102 -10.81 -6.17 -5.94
N MET A 103 -9.56 -6.03 -6.40
CA MET A 103 -9.17 -6.30 -7.79
C MET A 103 -9.13 -7.81 -8.06
N ILE A 104 -8.77 -8.59 -7.05
CA ILE A 104 -8.93 -10.04 -7.05
C ILE A 104 -9.82 -10.45 -5.88
N VAL A 105 -10.63 -11.48 -6.09
CA VAL A 105 -11.58 -11.98 -5.09
C VAL A 105 -11.36 -13.47 -4.89
N LYS A 106 -11.40 -13.90 -3.64
CA LYS A 106 -11.29 -15.31 -3.27
C LYS A 106 -12.69 -15.93 -3.22
N ASP A 107 -12.90 -16.95 -4.04
CA ASP A 107 -14.12 -17.75 -4.06
C ASP A 107 -14.19 -18.70 -2.86
N SER A 108 -15.39 -19.26 -2.62
CA SER A 108 -15.64 -20.31 -1.61
C SER A 108 -14.77 -21.57 -1.83
N THR A 109 -14.32 -21.80 -3.06
CA THR A 109 -13.41 -22.89 -3.45
C THR A 109 -11.93 -22.60 -3.16
N LYS A 110 -11.62 -21.50 -2.46
CA LYS A 110 -10.26 -21.01 -2.16
C LYS A 110 -9.42 -20.66 -3.39
N LYS A 111 -10.05 -20.48 -4.55
CA LYS A 111 -9.43 -19.96 -5.78
C LYS A 111 -9.62 -18.45 -5.89
N TYR A 112 -8.74 -17.79 -6.62
CA TYR A 112 -8.75 -16.36 -6.83
C TYR A 112 -9.15 -16.05 -8.28
N GLY A 113 -10.11 -15.15 -8.44
CA GLY A 113 -10.58 -14.62 -9.72
C GLY A 113 -10.34 -13.11 -9.82
N PHE A 114 -10.22 -12.60 -11.04
CA PHE A 114 -10.21 -11.17 -11.32
C PHE A 114 -11.63 -10.60 -11.18
N ASN A 115 -11.75 -9.46 -10.52
CA ASN A 115 -13.01 -8.72 -10.41
C ASN A 115 -12.88 -7.43 -11.22
N PRO A 116 -13.49 -7.32 -12.42
CA PRO A 116 -13.42 -6.12 -13.24
C PRO A 116 -14.25 -4.95 -12.68
N ASP A 117 -15.23 -5.23 -11.82
CA ASP A 117 -16.18 -4.25 -11.23
C ASP A 117 -15.69 -3.71 -9.88
N TYR A 118 -14.37 -3.61 -9.67
CA TYR A 118 -13.83 -3.02 -8.45
C TYR A 118 -14.01 -1.50 -8.47
N HIS A 119 -14.49 -0.94 -7.36
CA HIS A 119 -14.66 0.51 -7.18
C HIS A 119 -13.65 1.01 -6.16
N TYR A 120 -12.95 2.09 -6.48
CA TYR A 120 -11.95 2.76 -5.63
C TYR A 120 -12.41 4.14 -5.19
#